data_AF-A0A359EK30-F1
#
_entry.id   AF-A0A359EK30-F1
#
_cell.length_a   1.000
_cell.length_b   1.000
_cell.length_c   1.000
_cell.angle_alpha   90.00
_cell.angle_beta   90.00
_cell.angle_gamma   90.00
#
_symmetry.space_group_name_H-M   'P 1'
#
loop_
_entity.id
_entity.type
_entity.pdbx_description
1 polymer ?
#
loop_
_entity_poly.entity_id
_entity_poly.type
_entity_poly.pdbx_seq_one_letter_code
_entity_poly.pdbx_strand_id
1 'polypeptide(L)'
;MLFDFADTATGAVEFFPEVWNATQGITSPDIMERREALDRLVILDAARLSPLVAYVVATRIFEPDLDLRYKVVDLLGKLFMSAETGKLTPPVVRTYLTVYYAQIEQRGILQLLEVAEAYPESESKVAALLNACSKSGTILADLMSDRRIPLTIRRQAIIFIGRVGFLDAISALEKMEERLEARMNGQKSMPFAPPSSPDENSLMPIIQATLTLLREP
;
A
#
# COMPACT_ATOMS: atom_id res chain seq x y z
N MET A 1 7.66 -25.49 36.81
CA MET A 1 7.50 -25.88 35.40
C MET A 1 7.70 -24.60 34.61
N LEU A 2 8.87 -24.41 33.99
CA LEU A 2 9.40 -23.09 33.65
C LEU A 2 9.56 -22.91 32.13
N PHE A 3 8.56 -23.34 31.34
CA PHE A 3 8.42 -22.95 29.93
C PHE A 3 6.94 -23.03 29.56
N ASP A 4 6.34 -21.88 29.28
CA ASP A 4 5.03 -21.79 28.66
C ASP A 4 5.25 -21.86 27.13
N PHE A 5 4.92 -23.00 26.54
CA PHE A 5 5.24 -23.28 25.13
C PHE A 5 4.44 -22.42 24.15
N ALA A 6 3.42 -21.69 24.62
CA ALA A 6 2.67 -20.74 23.81
C ALA A 6 3.52 -19.53 23.35
N ASP A 7 4.60 -19.19 24.07
CA ASP A 7 5.51 -18.08 23.73
C ASP A 7 6.73 -18.50 22.90
N THR A 8 6.93 -19.80 22.64
CA THR A 8 8.15 -20.32 21.99
C THR A 8 8.07 -20.49 20.48
N ALA A 9 6.87 -20.34 19.88
CA ALA A 9 6.66 -20.58 18.45
C ALA A 9 7.38 -19.54 17.55
N THR A 10 7.65 -18.34 18.05
CA THR A 10 8.40 -17.29 17.34
C THR A 10 9.90 -17.58 17.30
N GLY A 11 10.48 -18.10 18.39
CA GLY A 11 11.91 -18.35 18.50
C GLY A 11 12.40 -19.50 17.62
N ALA A 12 11.62 -20.57 17.45
CA ALA A 12 12.05 -21.74 16.69
C ALA A 12 12.35 -21.42 15.21
N VAL A 13 11.54 -20.54 14.59
CA VAL A 13 11.67 -20.18 13.16
C VAL A 13 12.95 -19.39 12.86
N GLU A 14 13.44 -18.61 13.82
CA GLU A 14 14.65 -17.78 13.68
C GLU A 14 15.95 -18.59 13.67
N PHE A 15 15.91 -19.86 14.08
CA PHE A 15 17.07 -20.76 14.11
C PHE A 15 17.12 -21.76 12.96
N PHE A 16 16.21 -21.70 11.99
CA PHE A 16 16.29 -22.55 10.79
C PHE A 16 17.25 -21.91 9.77
N PRO A 17 18.37 -22.58 9.43
CA PRO A 17 19.34 -22.03 8.48
C PRO A 17 18.71 -21.60 7.15
N GLU A 18 17.66 -22.30 6.73
CA GLU A 18 16.95 -22.01 5.51
C GLU A 18 16.17 -20.69 5.54
N VAL A 19 15.52 -20.36 6.66
CA VAL A 19 14.84 -19.07 6.85
C VAL A 19 15.86 -17.94 6.80
N TRP A 20 17.01 -18.14 7.44
CA TRP A 20 18.07 -17.13 7.46
C TRP A 20 18.70 -16.93 6.07
N ASN A 21 19.01 -18.01 5.36
CA ASN A 21 19.54 -17.95 4.00
C ASN A 21 18.57 -17.22 3.06
N ALA A 22 17.28 -17.52 3.13
CA ALA A 22 16.26 -16.81 2.35
C ALA A 22 16.12 -15.34 2.79
N THR A 23 16.20 -15.04 4.09
CA THR A 23 16.16 -13.66 4.59
C THR A 23 17.38 -12.85 4.14
N GLN A 24 18.55 -13.46 4.03
CA GLN A 24 19.73 -12.82 3.44
C GLN A 24 19.58 -12.66 1.93
N GLY A 25 19.10 -13.69 1.23
CA GLY A 25 18.94 -13.69 -0.22
C GLY A 25 18.01 -12.60 -0.74
N ILE A 26 16.98 -12.21 0.02
CA ILE A 26 16.08 -11.10 -0.37
C ILE A 26 16.79 -9.74 -0.39
N THR A 27 18.01 -9.65 0.15
CA THR A 27 18.84 -8.43 0.10
C THR A 27 19.95 -8.50 -0.95
N SER A 28 20.02 -9.59 -1.72
CA SER A 28 21.02 -9.78 -2.76
C SER A 28 20.99 -8.66 -3.81
N PRO A 29 22.13 -8.26 -4.40
CA PRO A 29 22.13 -7.39 -5.57
C PRO A 29 21.47 -8.05 -6.80
N ASP A 30 21.47 -9.39 -6.90
CA ASP A 30 20.84 -10.11 -8.01
C ASP A 30 19.32 -10.26 -7.79
N ILE A 31 18.56 -9.83 -8.79
CA ILE A 31 17.10 -9.94 -8.80
C ILE A 31 16.62 -11.39 -8.77
N MET A 32 17.33 -12.31 -9.43
CA MET A 32 16.91 -13.71 -9.47
C MET A 32 17.04 -14.35 -8.09
N GLU A 33 18.15 -14.07 -7.39
CA GLU A 33 18.33 -14.49 -5.99
C GLU A 33 17.28 -13.88 -5.07
N ARG A 34 16.94 -12.58 -5.22
CA ARG A 34 15.87 -11.96 -4.41
C ARG A 34 14.51 -12.61 -4.65
N ARG A 35 14.18 -12.94 -5.90
CA ARG A 35 12.92 -13.63 -6.27
C ARG A 35 12.84 -15.02 -5.64
N GLU A 36 13.89 -15.83 -5.79
CA GLU A 36 13.95 -17.17 -5.20
C GLU A 36 13.87 -17.11 -3.67
N ALA A 37 14.59 -16.18 -3.06
CA ALA A 37 14.58 -15.96 -1.63
C ALA A 37 13.18 -15.59 -1.11
N LEU A 38 12.48 -14.66 -1.77
CA LEU A 38 11.11 -14.31 -1.39
C LEU A 38 10.16 -15.50 -1.56
N ASP A 39 10.26 -16.24 -2.66
CA ASP A 39 9.43 -17.43 -2.88
C ASP A 39 9.68 -18.48 -1.77
N ARG A 40 10.94 -18.63 -1.31
CA ARG A 40 11.26 -19.50 -0.18
C ARG A 40 10.66 -19.01 1.14
N LEU A 41 10.74 -17.70 1.43
CA LEU A 41 10.13 -17.12 2.63
C LEU A 41 8.60 -17.31 2.65
N VAL A 42 7.95 -17.24 1.49
CA VAL A 42 6.51 -17.52 1.34
C VAL A 42 6.21 -18.98 1.62
N ILE A 43 6.96 -19.92 1.03
CA ILE A 43 6.78 -21.36 1.25
C ILE A 43 6.93 -21.73 2.73
N LEU A 44 7.87 -21.10 3.42
CA LEU A 44 8.14 -21.33 4.85
C LEU A 44 7.18 -20.60 5.78
N ASP A 45 6.27 -19.75 5.26
CA ASP A 45 5.42 -18.83 6.04
C ASP A 45 6.24 -17.98 7.04
N ALA A 46 7.51 -17.73 6.73
CA ALA A 46 8.49 -17.24 7.69
C ALA A 46 8.17 -15.83 8.19
N ALA A 47 7.67 -14.97 7.29
CA ALA A 47 7.26 -13.60 7.62
C ALA A 47 6.03 -13.57 8.55
N ARG A 48 5.21 -14.64 8.60
CA ARG A 48 4.12 -14.74 9.58
C ARG A 48 4.64 -15.12 10.97
N LEU A 49 5.78 -15.80 11.05
CA LEU A 49 6.24 -16.42 12.29
C LEU A 49 7.38 -15.64 12.96
N SER A 50 8.18 -14.88 12.20
CA SER A 50 9.26 -14.04 12.74
C SER A 50 9.02 -12.55 12.44
N PRO A 51 8.96 -11.69 13.47
CA PRO A 51 8.90 -10.23 13.30
C PRO A 51 10.10 -9.68 12.52
N LEU A 52 11.29 -10.26 12.70
CA LEU A 52 12.50 -9.83 11.99
C LEU A 52 12.38 -10.11 10.50
N VAL A 53 11.95 -11.32 10.12
CA VAL A 53 11.74 -11.67 8.71
C VAL A 53 10.69 -10.76 8.09
N ALA A 54 9.57 -10.53 8.79
CA ALA A 54 8.51 -9.64 8.34
C ALA A 54 9.03 -8.20 8.11
N TYR A 55 9.84 -7.70 9.05
CA TYR A 55 10.48 -6.39 8.94
C TYR A 55 11.41 -6.31 7.73
N VAL A 56 12.28 -7.30 7.52
CA VAL A 56 13.18 -7.35 6.35
C VAL A 56 12.39 -7.32 5.05
N VAL A 57 11.33 -8.14 4.94
CA VAL A 57 10.41 -8.12 3.78
C VAL A 57 9.75 -6.75 3.63
N ALA A 58 9.34 -6.10 4.72
CA ALA A 58 8.75 -4.77 4.66
C ALA A 58 9.69 -3.70 4.10
N THR A 59 11.01 -3.83 4.32
CA THR A 59 11.98 -2.93 3.68
C THR A 59 12.05 -3.09 2.15
N ARG A 60 11.50 -4.17 1.59
CA ARG A 60 11.49 -4.49 0.16
C ARG A 60 10.29 -3.88 -0.58
N ILE A 61 9.46 -3.03 0.05
CA ILE A 61 8.42 -2.28 -0.69
C ILE A 61 9.01 -1.34 -1.75
N PHE A 62 10.31 -1.02 -1.65
CA PHE A 62 11.06 -0.20 -2.60
C PHE A 62 11.80 -1.02 -3.65
N GLU A 63 11.45 -2.30 -3.83
CA GLU A 63 12.05 -3.14 -4.88
C GLU A 63 11.92 -2.45 -6.25
N PRO A 64 13.02 -2.28 -7.01
CA PRO A 64 12.95 -1.62 -8.32
C PRO A 64 12.11 -2.39 -9.33
N ASP A 65 12.13 -3.72 -9.22
CA ASP A 65 11.34 -4.60 -10.06
C ASP A 65 9.90 -4.68 -9.57
N LEU A 66 8.98 -4.36 -10.47
CA LEU A 66 7.57 -4.18 -10.14
C LEU A 66 6.88 -5.52 -9.79
N ASP A 67 7.22 -6.62 -10.47
CA ASP A 67 6.65 -7.94 -10.15
C ASP A 67 7.09 -8.42 -8.75
N LEU A 68 8.38 -8.25 -8.42
CA LEU A 68 8.91 -8.62 -7.13
C LEU A 68 8.31 -7.74 -6.04
N ARG A 69 8.15 -6.44 -6.30
CA ARG A 69 7.46 -5.54 -5.39
C ARG A 69 6.01 -5.94 -5.17
N TYR A 70 5.29 -6.34 -6.22
CA TYR A 70 3.95 -6.89 -6.10
C TYR A 70 3.93 -8.12 -5.19
N LYS A 71 4.85 -9.07 -5.35
CA LYS A 71 4.95 -10.24 -4.45
C LYS A 71 5.21 -9.83 -3.00
N VAL A 72 6.04 -8.81 -2.76
CA VAL A 72 6.28 -8.25 -1.42
C VAL A 72 5.00 -7.66 -0.84
N VAL A 73 4.29 -6.82 -1.60
CA VAL A 73 3.01 -6.21 -1.19
C VAL A 73 1.95 -7.28 -0.94
N ASP A 74 1.89 -8.32 -1.77
CA ASP A 74 0.98 -9.44 -1.62
C ASP A 74 1.24 -10.20 -0.31
N LEU A 75 2.50 -10.55 -0.04
CA LEU A 75 2.89 -11.19 1.21
C LEU A 75 2.54 -10.33 2.42
N LEU A 76 2.94 -9.06 2.43
CA LEU A 76 2.73 -8.17 3.58
C LEU A 76 1.26 -7.86 3.81
N GLY A 77 0.47 -7.61 2.76
CA GLY A 77 -0.96 -7.40 2.88
C GLY A 77 -1.69 -8.62 3.47
N LYS A 78 -1.29 -9.84 3.06
CA LYS A 78 -1.79 -11.09 3.65
C LYS A 78 -1.45 -11.26 5.15
N LEU A 79 -0.46 -10.53 5.68
CA LEU A 79 -0.15 -10.53 7.11
C LEU A 79 -1.11 -9.63 7.91
N PHE A 80 -1.67 -8.60 7.29
CA PHE A 80 -2.68 -7.72 7.90
C PHE A 80 -4.11 -8.20 7.71
N MET A 81 -4.36 -8.99 6.68
CA MET A 81 -5.67 -9.58 6.41
C MET A 81 -5.89 -10.85 7.23
N SER A 82 -7.14 -11.12 7.61
CA SER A 82 -7.54 -12.43 8.12
C SER A 82 -7.32 -13.47 7.02
N ALA A 83 -6.49 -14.49 7.28
CA ALA A 83 -6.25 -15.54 6.30
C ALA A 83 -7.56 -16.33 6.07
N GLU A 84 -7.88 -16.63 4.80
CA GLU A 84 -8.97 -17.56 4.44
C GLU A 84 -8.80 -18.94 5.08
N THR A 85 -7.55 -19.30 5.44
CA THR A 85 -7.18 -20.55 6.11
C THR A 85 -7.32 -20.50 7.64
N GLY A 86 -7.80 -19.40 8.21
CA GLY A 86 -8.00 -19.23 9.67
C GLY A 86 -6.72 -18.99 10.48
N LYS A 87 -5.54 -19.01 9.84
CA LYS A 87 -4.27 -18.69 10.52
C LYS A 87 -4.08 -17.18 10.64
N LEU A 88 -4.38 -16.65 11.82
CA LEU A 88 -4.09 -15.25 12.13
C LEU A 88 -2.59 -15.03 12.27
N THR A 89 -2.09 -13.94 11.69
CA THR A 89 -0.74 -13.46 11.97
C THR A 89 -0.60 -13.19 13.48
N PRO A 90 0.45 -13.67 14.15
CA PRO A 90 0.72 -13.38 15.55
C PRO A 90 0.70 -11.86 15.80
N PRO A 91 0.10 -11.39 16.92
CA PRO A 91 0.02 -9.97 17.23
C PRO A 91 1.38 -9.28 17.24
N VAL A 92 2.43 -9.95 17.72
CA VAL A 92 3.79 -9.41 17.74
C VAL A 92 4.28 -9.03 16.35
N VAL A 93 4.11 -9.89 15.34
CA VAL A 93 4.51 -9.61 13.96
C VAL A 93 3.72 -8.42 13.40
N ARG A 94 2.40 -8.38 13.62
CA ARG A 94 1.57 -7.24 13.20
C ARG A 94 2.01 -5.94 13.84
N THR A 95 2.32 -5.94 15.14
CA THR A 95 2.80 -4.74 15.85
C THR A 95 4.08 -4.20 15.22
N TYR A 96 5.06 -5.06 14.92
CA TYR A 96 6.30 -4.63 14.26
C TYR A 96 6.04 -4.04 12.88
N LEU A 97 5.17 -4.68 12.08
CA LEU A 97 4.79 -4.16 10.78
C LEU A 97 4.05 -2.82 10.89
N THR A 98 3.08 -2.69 11.81
CA THR A 98 2.36 -1.42 12.04
C THR A 98 3.34 -0.30 12.41
N VAL A 99 4.31 -0.57 13.28
CA VAL A 99 5.34 0.42 13.65
C VAL A 99 6.18 0.81 12.45
N TYR A 100 6.58 -0.15 11.61
CA TYR A 100 7.32 0.14 10.37
C TYR A 100 6.48 1.00 9.40
N TYR A 101 5.25 0.60 9.12
CA TYR A 101 4.36 1.30 8.20
C TYR A 101 3.92 2.67 8.70
N ALA A 102 3.86 2.91 10.01
CA ALA A 102 3.64 4.25 10.56
C ALA A 102 4.74 5.26 10.17
N GLN A 103 5.93 4.78 9.77
CA GLN A 103 7.05 5.60 9.31
C GLN A 103 7.18 5.66 7.79
N ILE A 104 6.28 5.03 7.02
CA ILE A 104 6.35 5.09 5.57
C ILE A 104 6.14 6.53 5.09
N GLU A 105 7.02 6.98 4.21
CA GLU A 105 6.97 8.32 3.62
C GLU A 105 6.18 8.30 2.30
N GLN A 106 5.98 9.48 1.72
CA GLN A 106 5.30 9.68 0.43
C GLN A 106 5.82 8.73 -0.67
N ARG A 107 7.13 8.50 -0.73
CA ARG A 107 7.73 7.57 -1.70
C ARG A 107 7.17 6.16 -1.53
N GLY A 108 7.03 5.66 -0.31
CA GLY A 108 6.51 4.31 -0.08
C GLY A 108 5.04 4.18 -0.46
N ILE A 109 4.23 5.20 -0.18
CA ILE A 109 2.84 5.24 -0.64
C ILE A 109 2.75 5.25 -2.17
N LEU A 110 3.60 6.03 -2.85
CA LEU A 110 3.70 5.97 -4.32
C LEU A 110 4.01 4.56 -4.82
N GLN A 111 4.96 3.85 -4.20
CA GLN A 111 5.27 2.47 -4.59
C GLN A 111 4.07 1.52 -4.43
N LEU A 112 3.25 1.71 -3.40
CA LEU A 112 2.02 0.93 -3.20
C LEU A 112 0.95 1.25 -4.26
N LEU A 113 0.80 2.52 -4.63
CA LEU A 113 -0.13 2.94 -5.68
C LEU A 113 0.28 2.41 -7.06
N GLU A 114 1.57 2.40 -7.37
CA GLU A 114 2.12 1.79 -8.60
C GLU A 114 1.79 0.29 -8.69
N VAL A 115 1.88 -0.43 -7.56
CA VAL A 115 1.49 -1.85 -7.52
C VAL A 115 -0.01 -2.02 -7.74
N ALA A 116 -0.85 -1.20 -7.11
CA ALA A 116 -2.29 -1.28 -7.31
C ALA A 116 -2.72 -0.93 -8.73
N GLU A 117 -2.03 0.02 -9.38
CA GLU A 117 -2.25 0.37 -10.78
C GLU A 117 -1.94 -0.81 -11.71
N ALA A 118 -0.78 -1.45 -11.51
CA ALA A 118 -0.32 -2.54 -12.38
C ALA A 118 -1.02 -3.88 -12.10
N TYR A 119 -1.42 -4.14 -10.86
CA TYR A 119 -2.05 -5.39 -10.43
C TYR A 119 -3.33 -5.10 -9.62
N PRO A 120 -4.49 -4.95 -10.27
CA PRO A 120 -5.76 -4.62 -9.60
C PRO A 120 -6.17 -5.61 -8.51
N GLU A 121 -5.76 -6.88 -8.59
CA GLU A 121 -6.02 -7.89 -7.55
C GLU A 121 -5.23 -7.66 -6.24
N SER A 122 -4.29 -6.71 -6.23
CA SER A 122 -3.57 -6.28 -5.02
C SER A 122 -4.31 -5.23 -4.21
N GLU A 123 -5.42 -4.66 -4.72
CA GLU A 123 -6.08 -3.51 -4.09
C GLU A 123 -6.45 -3.72 -2.62
N SER A 124 -7.00 -4.88 -2.25
CA SER A 124 -7.35 -5.17 -0.85
C SER A 124 -6.12 -5.23 0.06
N LYS A 125 -4.99 -5.70 -0.48
CA LYS A 125 -3.72 -5.84 0.21
C LYS A 125 -3.08 -4.48 0.40
N VAL A 126 -3.07 -3.65 -0.64
CA VAL A 126 -2.63 -2.26 -0.58
C VAL A 126 -3.48 -1.45 0.40
N ALA A 127 -4.80 -1.60 0.38
CA ALA A 127 -5.70 -0.94 1.33
C ALA A 127 -5.36 -1.32 2.78
N ALA A 128 -5.09 -2.61 3.06
CA ALA A 128 -4.69 -3.07 4.39
C ALA A 128 -3.36 -2.43 4.86
N LEU A 129 -2.39 -2.31 3.97
CA LEU A 129 -1.11 -1.65 4.26
C LEU A 129 -1.27 -0.14 4.47
N LEU A 130 -2.06 0.53 3.65
CA LEU A 130 -2.35 1.96 3.81
C LEU A 130 -3.07 2.24 5.12
N ASN A 131 -4.02 1.38 5.53
CA ASN A 131 -4.72 1.49 6.80
C ASN A 131 -3.79 1.30 8.01
N ALA A 132 -2.67 0.57 7.86
CA ALA A 132 -1.66 0.45 8.90
C ALA A 132 -0.76 1.69 9.04
N CYS A 133 -0.79 2.61 8.07
CA CYS A 133 -0.05 3.87 8.11
C CYS A 133 -0.98 5.04 8.50
N SER A 134 -0.70 5.65 9.65
CA SER A 134 -1.49 6.75 10.21
C SER A 134 -1.47 8.04 9.38
N LYS A 135 -0.48 8.20 8.49
CA LYS A 135 -0.31 9.40 7.63
C LYS A 135 -0.83 9.20 6.20
N SER A 136 -1.37 8.01 5.88
CA SER A 136 -1.80 7.67 4.53
C SER A 136 -2.81 8.65 3.96
N GLY A 137 -3.85 9.01 4.71
CA GLY A 137 -4.89 9.94 4.25
C GLY A 137 -4.32 11.28 3.79
N THR A 138 -3.53 11.92 4.64
CA THR A 138 -2.85 13.19 4.35
C THR A 138 -1.92 13.07 3.13
N ILE A 139 -1.09 12.02 3.05
CA ILE A 139 -0.16 11.84 1.93
C ILE A 139 -0.90 11.58 0.62
N LEU A 140 -1.97 10.76 0.63
CA LEU A 140 -2.81 10.52 -0.54
C LEU A 140 -3.48 11.81 -1.02
N ALA A 141 -3.91 12.67 -0.08
CA ALA A 141 -4.48 13.97 -0.39
C ALA A 141 -3.48 14.92 -1.07
N ASP A 142 -2.22 14.89 -0.65
CA ASP A 142 -1.13 15.62 -1.30
C ASP A 142 -0.85 15.06 -2.70
N LEU A 143 -0.78 13.73 -2.84
CA LEU A 143 -0.51 13.06 -4.11
C LEU A 143 -1.59 13.33 -5.15
N MET A 144 -2.87 13.25 -4.80
CA MET A 144 -3.95 13.55 -5.76
C MET A 144 -3.94 15.02 -6.22
N SER A 145 -3.42 15.92 -5.38
CA SER A 145 -3.39 17.37 -5.63
C SER A 145 -2.20 17.82 -6.47
N ASP A 146 -1.09 17.06 -6.44
CA ASP A 146 0.15 17.38 -7.15
C ASP A 146 0.07 17.00 -8.64
N ARG A 147 0.14 18.01 -9.52
CA ARG A 147 0.06 17.84 -10.98
C ARG A 147 1.31 17.20 -11.60
N ARG A 148 2.42 17.10 -10.85
CA ARG A 148 3.63 16.41 -11.29
C ARG A 148 3.47 14.90 -11.25
N ILE A 149 2.52 14.42 -10.43
CA ILE A 149 2.23 13.00 -10.29
C ILE A 149 1.39 12.54 -11.49
N PRO A 150 1.71 11.37 -12.10
CA PRO A 150 0.92 10.81 -13.19
C PRO A 150 -0.55 10.70 -12.84
N LEU A 151 -1.42 10.96 -13.81
CA LEU A 151 -2.85 10.99 -13.58
C LEU A 151 -3.40 9.66 -13.04
N THR A 152 -2.88 8.53 -13.51
CA THR A 152 -3.28 7.19 -13.05
C THR A 152 -3.02 7.01 -11.56
N ILE A 153 -1.86 7.47 -11.07
CA ILE A 153 -1.52 7.45 -9.65
C ILE A 153 -2.41 8.41 -8.85
N ARG A 154 -2.69 9.62 -9.36
CA ARG A 154 -3.62 10.57 -8.72
C ARG A 154 -5.02 9.97 -8.59
N ARG A 155 -5.48 9.27 -9.64
CA ARG A 155 -6.74 8.52 -9.63
C ARG A 155 -6.72 7.44 -8.56
N GLN A 156 -5.65 6.65 -8.49
CA GLN A 156 -5.50 5.59 -7.49
C GLN A 156 -5.50 6.14 -6.07
N ALA A 157 -4.89 7.32 -5.85
CA ALA A 157 -4.91 7.98 -4.55
C ALA A 157 -6.34 8.34 -4.11
N ILE A 158 -7.16 8.88 -5.02
CA ILE A 158 -8.58 9.20 -4.75
C ILE A 158 -9.35 7.91 -4.41
N ILE A 159 -9.16 6.84 -5.18
CA ILE A 159 -9.81 5.54 -4.95
C ILE A 159 -9.47 5.00 -3.54
N PHE A 160 -8.20 5.04 -3.15
CA PHE A 160 -7.80 4.54 -1.82
C PHE A 160 -8.22 5.45 -0.67
N ILE A 161 -8.33 6.76 -0.89
CA ILE A 161 -8.95 7.67 0.09
C ILE A 161 -10.35 7.20 0.46
N GLY A 162 -11.18 6.93 -0.55
CA GLY A 162 -12.54 6.39 -0.34
C GLY A 162 -12.51 5.00 0.27
N ARG A 163 -11.78 4.07 -0.35
CA ARG A 163 -11.80 2.65 0.04
C ARG A 163 -11.34 2.40 1.47
N VAL A 164 -10.34 3.14 1.94
CA VAL A 164 -9.85 3.00 3.32
C VAL A 164 -10.68 3.84 4.30
N GLY A 165 -11.33 4.91 3.84
CA GLY A 165 -12.15 5.78 4.69
C GLY A 165 -11.35 6.92 5.33
N PHE A 166 -10.40 7.52 4.59
CA PHE A 166 -9.57 8.61 5.10
C PHE A 166 -10.34 9.94 5.15
N LEU A 167 -11.03 10.17 6.28
CA LEU A 167 -11.87 11.36 6.50
C LEU A 167 -11.07 12.68 6.52
N ASP A 168 -9.80 12.63 6.90
CA ASP A 168 -8.89 13.78 6.89
C ASP A 168 -8.63 14.34 5.48
N ALA A 169 -8.89 13.54 4.43
CA ALA A 169 -8.72 13.95 3.04
C ALA A 169 -9.96 14.66 2.42
N ILE A 170 -11.10 14.72 3.12
CA ILE A 170 -12.36 15.29 2.59
C ILE A 170 -12.17 16.72 2.10
N SER A 171 -11.58 17.59 2.91
CA SER A 171 -11.40 19.00 2.53
C SER A 171 -10.46 19.18 1.33
N ALA A 172 -9.54 18.25 1.10
CA ALA A 172 -8.68 18.28 -0.08
C ALA A 172 -9.43 17.81 -1.34
N LEU A 173 -10.30 16.82 -1.21
CA LEU A 173 -11.18 16.36 -2.28
C LEU A 173 -12.16 17.46 -2.72
N GLU A 174 -12.80 18.15 -1.77
CA GLU A 174 -13.73 19.26 -2.03
C GLU A 174 -13.04 20.39 -2.81
N LYS A 175 -11.86 20.83 -2.36
CA LYS A 175 -11.06 21.85 -3.07
C LYS A 175 -10.69 21.41 -4.49
N MET A 176 -10.45 20.11 -4.69
CA MET A 176 -10.12 19.57 -5.99
C MET A 176 -11.34 19.51 -6.91
N GLU A 177 -12.50 19.13 -6.39
CA GLU A 177 -13.81 19.19 -7.08
C GLU A 177 -14.10 20.63 -7.54
N GLU A 178 -14.14 21.60 -6.62
CA GLU A 178 -14.41 23.02 -6.91
C GLU A 178 -13.49 23.56 -8.01
N ARG A 179 -12.19 23.24 -7.92
CA ARG A 179 -11.19 23.67 -8.91
C ARG A 179 -11.45 23.07 -10.29
N LEU A 180 -11.85 21.80 -10.36
CA LEU A 180 -12.17 21.14 -11.63
C LEU A 180 -13.48 21.68 -12.21
N GLU A 181 -14.50 21.90 -11.39
CA GLU A 181 -15.77 22.50 -11.80
C GLU A 181 -15.59 23.92 -12.35
N ALA A 182 -14.87 24.77 -11.62
CA ALA A 182 -14.56 26.13 -12.04
C ALA A 182 -13.85 26.16 -13.39
N ARG A 183 -12.93 25.22 -13.63
CA ARG A 183 -12.23 25.08 -14.92
C ARG A 183 -13.16 24.64 -16.03
N MET A 184 -14.00 23.63 -15.79
CA MET A 184 -14.97 23.14 -16.79
C MET A 184 -15.97 24.24 -17.16
N ASN A 185 -16.45 25.02 -16.19
CA ASN A 185 -17.36 26.13 -16.41
C ASN A 185 -16.69 27.31 -17.13
N GLY A 186 -15.45 27.65 -16.76
CA GLY A 186 -14.65 28.67 -17.44
C GLY A 186 -14.32 28.35 -18.90
N GLN A 187 -14.19 27.06 -19.24
CA GLN A 187 -14.01 26.64 -20.64
C GLN A 187 -15.30 26.70 -21.45
N LYS A 188 -16.44 26.37 -20.84
CA LYS A 188 -17.76 26.54 -21.49
C LYS A 188 -18.05 28.01 -21.79
N SER A 189 -17.58 28.94 -20.97
CA SER A 189 -17.76 30.39 -21.19
C SER A 189 -16.72 31.00 -22.14
N MET A 190 -15.59 30.33 -22.40
CA MET A 190 -14.52 30.77 -23.29
C MET A 190 -14.18 29.70 -24.34
N PRO A 191 -14.96 29.57 -25.44
CA PRO A 191 -14.78 28.52 -26.45
C PRO A 191 -13.45 28.58 -27.22
N PHE A 192 -12.69 29.68 -27.07
CA PHE A 192 -11.35 29.86 -27.66
C PHE A 192 -10.20 29.46 -26.71
N ALA A 193 -10.50 29.12 -25.45
CA ALA A 193 -9.49 28.66 -24.52
C ALA A 193 -8.99 27.26 -24.93
N PRO A 194 -7.68 26.96 -24.77
CA PRO A 194 -7.18 25.61 -25.00
C PRO A 194 -8.01 24.59 -24.21
N PRO A 195 -8.40 23.45 -24.81
CA PRO A 195 -9.17 22.44 -24.12
C PRO A 195 -8.46 22.00 -22.84
N SER A 196 -9.23 21.67 -21.81
CA SER A 196 -8.65 21.02 -20.63
C SER A 196 -8.01 19.73 -21.11
N SER A 197 -6.89 19.33 -20.50
CA SER A 197 -6.37 17.99 -20.77
C SER A 197 -7.53 17.02 -20.53
N PRO A 198 -8.02 16.30 -21.55
CA PRO A 198 -9.21 15.45 -21.45
C PRO A 198 -9.13 14.50 -20.26
N ASP A 199 -7.90 14.15 -19.91
CA ASP A 199 -7.57 13.20 -18.87
C ASP A 199 -7.89 13.73 -17.46
N GLU A 200 -7.72 15.02 -17.14
CA GLU A 200 -8.02 15.53 -15.78
C GLU A 200 -9.52 15.56 -15.46
N ASN A 201 -10.38 15.76 -16.46
CA ASN A 201 -11.83 15.71 -16.28
C ASN A 201 -12.32 14.31 -15.87
N SER A 202 -11.52 13.26 -16.17
CA SER A 202 -11.82 11.89 -15.75
C SER A 202 -11.78 11.69 -14.23
N LEU A 203 -11.18 12.61 -13.47
CA LEU A 203 -11.11 12.53 -12.01
C LEU A 203 -12.42 12.97 -11.34
N MET A 204 -13.20 13.84 -11.98
CA MET A 204 -14.43 14.40 -11.40
C MET A 204 -15.41 13.33 -10.88
N PRO A 205 -15.84 12.34 -11.71
CA PRO A 205 -16.79 11.33 -11.22
C PRO A 205 -16.23 10.50 -10.05
N ILE A 206 -14.91 10.31 -10.01
CA ILE A 206 -14.24 9.49 -8.99
C ILE A 206 -14.17 10.27 -7.66
N ILE A 207 -13.89 11.58 -7.72
CA ILE A 207 -13.91 12.47 -6.56
C ILE A 207 -15.32 12.51 -5.96
N GLN A 208 -16.34 12.70 -6.80
CA GLN A 208 -17.74 12.73 -6.37
C GLN A 208 -18.17 11.43 -5.68
N ALA A 209 -17.89 10.28 -6.31
CA ALA A 209 -18.18 8.98 -5.72
C ALA A 209 -17.45 8.77 -4.39
N THR A 210 -16.20 9.23 -4.30
CA THR A 210 -15.39 9.14 -3.07
C THR A 210 -15.95 10.03 -1.96
N LEU A 211 -16.32 11.28 -2.28
CA LEU A 211 -16.93 12.19 -1.32
C LEU A 211 -18.27 11.67 -0.80
N THR A 212 -19.12 11.10 -1.67
CA THR A 212 -20.36 10.44 -1.25
C THR A 212 -20.07 9.31 -0.27
N LEU A 213 -19.12 8.42 -0.61
CA LEU A 213 -18.76 7.29 0.24
C LEU A 213 -18.22 7.72 1.62
N LEU A 214 -17.46 8.81 1.69
CA LEU A 214 -16.91 9.31 2.96
C LEU A 214 -17.95 10.06 3.82
N ARG A 215 -18.99 10.63 3.20
CA ARG A 215 -20.06 11.38 3.90
C ARG A 215 -21.21 10.48 4.37
N GLU A 216 -21.40 9.34 3.69
CA GLU A 216 -22.44 8.35 3.99
C GLU A 216 -21.78 6.99 4.35
N PRO A 217 -21.05 6.91 5.49
CA PRO A 217 -20.33 5.70 5.88
C PRO A 217 -21.25 4.51 6.24
#